data_AF-A0A1L8I8U1-F1
#
_entry.id   AF-A0A1L8I8U1-F1
#
_cell.length_a   1.000
_cell.length_b   1.000
_cell.length_c   1.000
_cell.angle_alpha   90.00
_cell.angle_beta   90.00
_cell.angle_gamma   90.00
#
_symmetry.space_group_name_H-M   'P 1'
#
loop_
_entity.id
_entity.type
_entity.pdbx_description
1 polymer ?
#
loop_
_entity_poly.entity_id
_entity_poly.type
_entity_poly.pdbx_seq_one_letter_code
_entity_poly.pdbx_strand_id
1 'polypeptide(L)'
;MNIAQLIISILLFLVLAFGIGFILNMLAKTTWLPILLYVLLVAYLFFFKTQRQFAWVDWLVLSAGLAGCILSGVVIRSLRQKGFRMF
;
A
#
# COMPACT_ATOMS: atom_id res chain seq x y z
N MET A 1 20.29 3.76 10.47
CA MET A 1 18.94 4.29 10.73
C MET A 1 18.70 4.30 12.22
N ASN A 2 18.11 5.36 12.75
CA ASN A 2 17.65 5.35 14.15
C ASN A 2 16.41 4.45 14.24
N ILE A 3 16.31 3.61 15.26
CA ILE A 3 15.19 2.67 15.46
C ILE A 3 13.85 3.44 15.47
N ALA A 4 13.82 4.63 16.05
CA ALA A 4 12.63 5.49 16.06
C ALA A 4 12.17 5.84 14.63
N GLN A 5 13.10 6.17 13.72
CA GLN A 5 12.80 6.49 12.34
C GLN A 5 12.21 5.28 11.59
N LEU A 6 12.71 4.07 11.86
CA LEU A 6 12.18 2.84 11.28
C LEU A 6 10.71 2.65 11.66
N ILE A 7 10.40 2.76 12.95
CA ILE A 7 9.02 2.59 13.46
C ILE A 7 8.08 3.60 12.81
N ILE A 8 8.49 4.88 12.76
CA ILE A 8 7.69 5.94 12.13
C ILE A 8 7.48 5.64 10.64
N SER A 9 8.53 5.21 9.92
CA SER A 9 8.42 4.91 8.49
C SER A 9 7.45 3.76 8.20
N ILE A 10 7.45 2.71 9.02
CA ILE A 10 6.51 1.57 8.88
C ILE A 10 5.07 2.05 9.04
N LEU A 11 4.80 2.81 10.11
CA LEU A 11 3.46 3.34 10.38
C LEU A 11 3.00 4.29 9.26
N LEU A 12 3.90 5.17 8.81
CA LEU A 12 3.63 6.17 7.79
C LEU A 12 3.32 5.51 6.44
N PHE A 13 4.13 4.53 6.00
CA PHE A 13 3.89 3.81 4.76
C PHE A 13 2.60 2.99 4.80
N LEU A 14 2.27 2.37 5.94
CA LEU A 14 1.03 1.64 6.11
C LEU A 14 -0.18 2.57 5.96
N VAL A 15 -0.19 3.70 6.69
CA VAL A 15 -1.32 4.65 6.67
C VAL A 15 -1.45 5.33 5.31
N LEU A 16 -0.34 5.72 4.67
CA LEU A 16 -0.37 6.31 3.33
C LEU A 16 -0.85 5.34 2.27
N ALA A 17 -0.32 4.11 2.24
CA ALA A 17 -0.75 3.11 1.27
C ALA A 17 -2.22 2.73 1.45
N PHE A 18 -2.69 2.67 2.71
CA PHE A 18 -4.10 2.50 3.03
C PHE A 18 -4.95 3.66 2.50
N GLY A 19 -4.58 4.91 2.83
CA GLY A 19 -5.33 6.10 2.44
C GLY A 19 -5.41 6.31 0.93
N ILE A 20 -4.28 6.21 0.24
CA ILE A 20 -4.23 6.35 -1.23
C ILE A 20 -5.00 5.19 -1.88
N GLY A 21 -4.82 3.97 -1.40
CA GLY A 21 -5.57 2.82 -1.92
C GLY A 21 -7.08 2.99 -1.74
N PHE A 22 -7.50 3.61 -0.64
CA PHE A 22 -8.91 3.82 -0.30
C PHE A 22 -9.55 4.83 -1.24
N ILE A 23 -8.88 5.97 -1.42
CA ILE A 23 -9.30 7.04 -2.34
C ILE A 23 -9.34 6.50 -3.78
N LEU A 24 -8.29 5.80 -4.22
CA LEU A 24 -8.24 5.23 -5.57
C LEU A 24 -9.40 4.27 -5.84
N ASN A 25 -9.73 3.42 -4.89
CA ASN A 25 -10.79 2.43 -5.04
C ASN A 25 -12.19 3.07 -5.02
N MET A 26 -12.35 4.16 -4.26
CA MET A 26 -13.56 4.97 -4.30
C MET A 26 -13.75 5.67 -5.66
N LEU A 27 -12.69 6.23 -6.24
CA LEU A 27 -12.76 6.91 -7.55
C LEU A 27 -12.90 5.94 -8.73
N ALA A 28 -12.07 4.90 -8.76
CA ALA A 28 -11.99 3.97 -9.89
C ALA A 28 -13.03 2.84 -9.83
N LYS A 29 -13.89 2.81 -8.80
CA LYS A 29 -14.96 1.83 -8.53
C LYS A 29 -14.52 0.35 -8.58
N THR A 30 -13.21 0.08 -8.56
CA THR A 30 -12.58 -1.22 -8.77
C THR A 30 -11.79 -1.65 -7.54
N THR A 31 -12.18 -2.78 -6.93
CA THR A 31 -11.60 -3.24 -5.64
C THR A 31 -10.13 -3.63 -5.70
N TRP A 32 -9.65 -4.05 -6.86
CA TRP A 32 -8.34 -4.68 -7.03
C TRP A 32 -7.27 -3.74 -7.57
N LEU A 33 -7.66 -2.59 -8.12
CA LEU A 33 -6.77 -1.63 -8.75
C LEU A 33 -5.65 -1.13 -7.82
N PRO A 34 -5.90 -0.70 -6.57
CA PRO A 34 -4.83 -0.18 -5.71
C PRO A 34 -3.79 -1.26 -5.34
N ILE A 35 -4.21 -2.51 -5.17
CA ILE A 35 -3.30 -3.62 -4.88
C ILE A 35 -2.43 -3.90 -6.11
N LEU A 36 -3.04 -3.98 -7.30
CA LEU A 36 -2.32 -4.20 -8.55
C LEU A 36 -1.28 -3.10 -8.81
N LEU A 37 -1.67 -1.82 -8.64
CA LEU A 37 -0.76 -0.68 -8.79
C LEU A 37 0.42 -0.77 -7.82
N TYR A 38 0.16 -1.11 -6.56
CA TYR A 38 1.22 -1.23 -5.57
C TYR A 38 2.18 -2.37 -5.91
N VAL A 39 1.67 -3.55 -6.27
CA VAL A 39 2.51 -4.69 -6.67
C VAL A 39 3.34 -4.37 -7.91
N LEU A 40 2.76 -3.70 -8.90
CA LEU A 40 3.47 -3.26 -10.10
C LEU A 40 4.58 -2.27 -9.74
N LEU A 41 4.33 -1.34 -8.82
CA LEU A 41 5.34 -0.41 -8.32
C LEU A 41 6.50 -1.14 -7.61
N VAL A 42 6.21 -2.13 -6.75
CA VAL A 42 7.25 -2.94 -6.10
C VAL A 42 8.06 -3.73 -7.12
N ALA A 43 7.40 -4.35 -8.10
CA ALA A 43 8.08 -5.08 -9.17
C ALA A 43 8.96 -4.16 -10.04
N TYR A 44 8.48 -2.96 -10.35
CA TYR A 44 9.23 -1.93 -11.07
C TYR A 44 10.48 -1.50 -10.27
N LEU A 45 10.35 -1.24 -8.97
CA LEU A 45 11.50 -0.94 -8.11
C LEU A 45 12.48 -2.12 -8.08
N PHE A 46 12.00 -3.35 -7.96
CA PHE A 46 12.85 -4.52 -7.95
C PHE A 46 13.62 -4.69 -9.27
N PHE A 47 12.98 -4.50 -10.42
CA PHE A 47 13.61 -4.71 -11.73
C PHE A 47 14.55 -3.57 -12.15
N PHE A 48 14.13 -2.32 -11.95
CA PHE A 48 14.87 -1.14 -12.43
C PHE A 48 15.87 -0.57 -11.41
N LYS A 49 15.63 -0.75 -10.10
CA LYS A 49 16.51 -0.22 -9.02
C LYS A 49 17.43 -1.27 -8.39
N THR A 50 17.50 -2.50 -8.92
CA THR A 50 18.35 -3.62 -8.45
C THR A 50 19.86 -3.33 -8.36
N GLN A 51 20.30 -2.15 -8.82
CA GLN A 51 21.68 -1.67 -8.69
C GLN A 51 22.08 -1.30 -7.24
N ARG A 52 21.13 -1.07 -6.33
CA ARG A 52 21.38 -0.89 -4.89
C ARG A 52 20.98 -2.17 -4.15
N GLN A 53 21.88 -2.71 -3.32
CA GLN A 53 21.52 -3.74 -2.35
C GLN A 53 20.40 -3.20 -1.46
N PHE A 54 19.19 -3.74 -1.61
CA PHE A 54 18.08 -3.44 -0.71
C PHE A 54 18.48 -3.86 0.69
N ALA A 55 18.43 -2.91 1.63
CA ALA A 55 18.59 -3.25 3.02
C ALA A 55 17.36 -4.05 3.49
N TRP A 56 17.53 -4.91 4.48
CA TRP A 56 16.41 -5.64 5.13
C TRP A 56 15.28 -4.70 5.57
N VAL A 57 15.63 -3.47 5.90
CA VAL A 57 14.70 -2.42 6.29
C VAL A 57 13.78 -1.98 5.14
N ASP A 58 14.30 -1.90 3.91
CA ASP A 58 13.50 -1.47 2.76
C ASP A 58 12.39 -2.48 2.48
N TRP A 59 12.71 -3.78 2.57
CA TRP A 59 11.73 -4.87 2.44
C TRP A 59 10.64 -4.79 3.50
N LEU A 60 10.99 -4.47 4.75
CA LEU A 60 10.01 -4.29 5.81
C LEU A 60 9.04 -3.14 5.51
N VAL A 61 9.55 -1.99 5.08
CA VAL A 61 8.72 -0.82 4.75
C VAL A 61 7.81 -1.10 3.54
N LEU A 62 8.32 -1.78 2.51
CA LEU A 62 7.52 -2.19 1.35
C LEU A 62 6.41 -3.18 1.73
N SER A 63 6.70 -4.12 2.64
CA SER A 63 5.69 -5.06 3.15
C SER A 63 4.58 -4.36 3.94
N ALA A 64 4.92 -3.34 4.72
CA ALA A 64 3.96 -2.54 5.46
C ALA A 64 3.03 -1.75 4.53
N GLY A 65 3.56 -1.21 3.43
CA GLY A 65 2.74 -0.58 2.40
C GLY A 65 1.82 -1.55 1.67
N LEU A 66 2.30 -2.76 1.33
CA LEU A 66 1.44 -3.83 0.79
C LEU A 66 0.27 -4.15 1.73
N ALA A 67 0.55 -4.31 3.02
CA ALA A 67 -0.47 -4.54 4.03
C ALA A 67 -1.50 -3.40 4.06
N GLY A 68 -1.06 -2.14 3.99
CA GLY A 68 -1.94 -0.97 3.89
C GLY A 68 -2.89 -1.03 2.68
N CYS A 69 -2.36 -1.36 1.48
CA CYS A 69 -3.19 -1.50 0.29
C CYS A 69 -4.19 -2.67 0.36
N ILE A 70 -3.79 -3.81 0.93
CA ILE A 70 -4.68 -4.96 1.12
C ILE A 70 -5.82 -4.60 2.07
N LEU A 71 -5.50 -3.98 3.22
CA LEU A 71 -6.49 -3.52 4.19
C LEU A 71 -7.49 -2.56 3.56
N SER A 72 -7.01 -1.63 2.73
CA SER A 72 -7.87 -0.72 1.99
C SER A 72 -8.85 -1.45 1.05
N GLY A 73 -8.36 -2.46 0.31
CA GLY A 73 -9.20 -3.31 -0.53
C GLY A 73 -10.29 -4.05 0.26
N VAL A 74 -9.93 -4.61 1.42
CA VAL A 74 -10.87 -5.30 2.33
C VAL A 74 -11.92 -4.33 2.86
N VAL A 75 -11.51 -3.15 3.32
CA VAL A 75 -12.42 -2.13 3.86
C VAL A 75 -13.42 -1.68 2.81
N ILE A 76 -12.97 -1.38 1.58
CA ILE A 76 -13.89 -0.95 0.50
C ILE A 76 -14.84 -2.08 0.11
N ARG A 77 -14.38 -3.33 0.08
CA ARG A 77 -15.27 -4.47 -0.18
C ARG A 77 -16.36 -4.56 0.90
N SER A 78 -16.02 -4.36 2.16
CA SER A 78 -16.98 -4.33 3.27
C SER A 78 -17.96 -3.17 3.15
N LEU A 79 -17.48 -1.96 2.83
CA LEU A 79 -18.34 -0.78 2.65
C LEU A 79 -19.32 -0.94 1.48
N ARG A 80 -18.86 -1.57 0.38
CA ARG A 80 -19.70 -1.86 -0.79
C ARG A 80 -20.82 -2.84 -0.47
N GLN A 81 -20.55 -3.86 0.34
CA GLN A 81 -21.57 -4.81 0.81
C GLN A 81 -22.59 -4.16 1.76
N LYS A 82 -22.16 -3.15 2.53
CA LYS A 82 -23.03 -2.39 3.45
C LYS A 82 -23.85 -1.30 2.77
N GLY A 83 -23.76 -1.16 1.44
CA GLY A 83 -24.56 -0.19 0.68
C GLY A 83 -24.12 1.26 0.84
N PHE A 84 -22.90 1.52 1.34
CA PHE A 84 -22.36 2.88 1.36
C PHE A 84 -22.23 3.39 -0.09
N ARG A 85 -22.76 4.59 -0.34
CA ARG A 85 -22.44 5.30 -1.59
C ARG A 85 -20.95 5.60 -1.58
N MET A 86 -20.21 4.88 -2.41
CA MET A 86 -18.94 5.38 -2.91
C MET A 86 -19.27 6.59 -3.78
N PHE A 87 -18.48 7.66 -3.66
CA PHE A 87 -18.64 8.91 -4.40
C PHE A 87 -18.97 8.70 -5.90
#